data_AF-A0A933SSA9-F1
#
_entry.id   AF-A0A933SSA9-F1
#
_cell.length_a   1.000
_cell.length_b   1.000
_cell.length_c   1.000
_cell.angle_alpha   90.00
_cell.angle_beta   90.00
_cell.angle_gamma   90.00
#
_symmetry.space_group_name_H-M   'P 1'
#
loop_
_entity.id
_entity.type
_entity.pdbx_description
1 polymer ?
#
loop_
_entity_poly.entity_id
_entity_poly.type
_entity_poly.pdbx_seq_one_letter_code
_entity_poly.pdbx_strand_id
1 'polypeptide(L)'
;MAKGSRAAAASSQTELRLVNVARASLDELLLDYEDFLRQRGLPQWEKDDPQAREVRRVGKTHPDEQAIAGAYSKWLGHADPSVVANAVICLIHQANYLLDRQIGGLERQFINEGGYSERLATARIEERQRRHEAGRPDNTDKQVLACPRCGKVMALRTTRKGARAGSRFWGCSAYPECRGARPLDGPGRSD
;
A
#
# COMPACT_ATOMS: atom_id res chain seq x y z
N MET A 1 4.48 -5.20 -18.92
CA MET A 1 3.97 -6.00 -17.78
C MET A 1 3.49 -5.17 -16.56
N ALA A 2 3.26 -3.85 -16.65
CA ALA A 2 3.00 -3.01 -15.47
C ALA A 2 1.52 -2.84 -15.03
N LYS A 3 0.54 -3.35 -15.80
CA LYS A 3 -0.90 -3.23 -15.46
C LYS A 3 -1.42 -4.30 -14.49
N GLY A 4 -0.78 -5.47 -14.41
CA GLY A 4 -1.23 -6.57 -13.54
C GLY A 4 -1.01 -6.33 -12.04
N SER A 5 0.07 -5.62 -11.68
CA SER A 5 0.48 -5.45 -10.27
C SER A 5 -0.45 -4.53 -9.45
N ARG A 6 -1.08 -3.52 -10.08
CA ARG A 6 -1.97 -2.56 -9.38
C ARG A 6 -3.33 -3.16 -9.06
N ALA A 7 -3.89 -3.92 -10.00
CA ALA A 7 -5.14 -4.65 -9.78
C ALA A 7 -4.95 -5.73 -8.72
N ALA A 8 -3.82 -6.44 -8.75
CA ALA A 8 -3.50 -7.48 -7.77
C ALA A 8 -3.48 -6.94 -6.31
N ALA A 9 -2.81 -5.83 -6.02
CA ALA A 9 -2.73 -5.33 -4.64
C ALA A 9 -4.03 -4.72 -4.09
N ALA A 10 -4.82 -4.03 -4.94
CA ALA A 10 -6.15 -3.57 -4.55
C ALA A 10 -7.12 -4.76 -4.34
N SER A 11 -6.94 -5.81 -5.14
CA SER A 11 -7.65 -7.09 -4.98
C SER A 11 -7.30 -7.75 -3.65
N SER A 12 -6.02 -7.89 -3.30
CA SER A 12 -5.59 -8.53 -2.05
C SER A 12 -6.10 -7.82 -0.79
N GLN A 13 -6.15 -6.49 -0.78
CA GLN A 13 -6.68 -5.73 0.37
C GLN A 13 -8.20 -5.93 0.53
N THR A 14 -8.94 -5.90 -0.57
CA THR A 14 -10.39 -6.14 -0.55
C THR A 14 -10.67 -7.59 -0.17
N GLU A 15 -9.92 -8.53 -0.73
CA GLU A 15 -10.00 -9.96 -0.42
C GLU A 15 -9.77 -10.22 1.07
N LEU A 16 -8.69 -9.69 1.66
CA LEU A 16 -8.43 -9.84 3.09
C LEU A 16 -9.59 -9.34 3.96
N ARG A 17 -10.21 -8.22 3.58
CA ARG A 17 -11.41 -7.72 4.29
C ARG A 17 -12.59 -8.66 4.15
N LEU A 18 -12.88 -9.15 2.94
CA LEU A 18 -14.00 -10.07 2.70
C LEU A 18 -13.81 -11.39 3.44
N VAL A 19 -12.59 -11.92 3.45
CA VAL A 19 -12.25 -13.16 4.18
C VAL A 19 -12.41 -12.95 5.69
N ASN A 20 -11.99 -11.81 6.23
CA ASN A 20 -12.22 -11.48 7.65
C ASN A 20 -13.71 -11.36 7.99
N VAL A 21 -14.52 -10.75 7.12
CA VAL A 21 -15.98 -10.68 7.31
C VAL A 21 -16.58 -12.08 7.29
N ALA A 22 -16.23 -12.92 6.30
CA ALA A 22 -16.72 -14.29 6.22
C ALA A 22 -16.35 -15.11 7.46
N ARG A 23 -15.13 -14.95 7.97
CA ARG A 23 -14.64 -15.60 9.17
C ARG A 23 -15.45 -15.21 10.41
N ALA A 24 -15.78 -13.93 10.57
CA ALA A 24 -16.62 -13.44 11.66
C ALA A 24 -18.06 -13.95 11.55
N SER A 25 -18.65 -13.92 10.35
CA SER A 25 -20.00 -14.45 10.12
C SER A 25 -20.12 -15.95 10.44
N LEU A 26 -19.05 -16.72 10.23
CA LEU A 26 -19.03 -18.12 10.63
C LEU A 26 -18.85 -18.33 12.13
N ASP A 27 -18.18 -17.44 12.86
CA ASP A 27 -18.16 -17.47 14.34
C ASP A 27 -19.53 -17.18 14.93
N GLU A 28 -20.26 -16.21 14.37
CA GLU A 28 -21.65 -15.94 14.75
C GLU A 28 -22.52 -17.18 14.51
N LEU A 29 -22.43 -17.78 13.32
CA LEU A 29 -23.18 -18.99 12.99
C LEU A 29 -22.79 -20.19 13.88
N LEU A 30 -21.52 -20.30 14.27
CA LEU A 30 -21.07 -21.33 15.21
C LEU A 30 -21.79 -21.19 16.55
N LEU A 31 -21.80 -19.98 17.11
CA LEU A 31 -22.49 -19.67 18.36
C LEU A 31 -23.99 -19.96 18.25
N ASP A 32 -24.63 -19.63 17.12
CA ASP A 32 -26.05 -19.92 16.90
C ASP A 32 -26.36 -21.43 16.99
N TYR A 33 -25.51 -22.29 16.42
CA TYR A 33 -25.70 -23.75 16.47
C TYR A 33 -25.37 -24.35 17.85
N GLU A 34 -24.36 -23.83 18.55
CA GLU A 34 -24.06 -24.24 19.93
C GLU A 34 -25.20 -23.84 20.88
N ASP A 35 -25.75 -22.64 20.71
CA ASP A 35 -26.92 -22.15 21.43
C ASP A 35 -28.16 -22.99 21.10
N PHE A 36 -28.36 -23.36 19.83
CA PHE A 36 -29.45 -24.23 19.40
C PHE A 36 -29.45 -25.56 20.16
N LEU A 37 -28.29 -26.20 20.28
CA LEU A 37 -28.10 -27.46 21.00
C LEU A 37 -28.35 -27.26 22.50
N ARG A 38 -27.71 -26.24 23.10
CA ARG A 38 -27.80 -25.94 24.54
C ARG A 38 -29.23 -25.66 24.97
N GLN A 39 -29.96 -24.80 24.26
CA GLN A 39 -31.33 -24.41 24.59
C GLN A 39 -32.31 -25.58 24.53
N ARG A 40 -32.03 -26.60 23.72
CA ARG A 40 -32.86 -27.81 23.55
C ARG A 40 -32.38 -28.99 24.37
N GLY A 41 -31.30 -28.85 25.13
CA GLY A 41 -30.69 -29.95 25.90
C GLY A 41 -30.17 -31.09 25.02
N LEU A 42 -29.80 -30.78 23.78
CA LEU A 42 -29.27 -31.77 22.83
C LEU A 42 -27.75 -31.92 23.03
N PRO A 43 -27.19 -33.12 22.85
CA PRO A 43 -25.76 -33.35 23.03
C PRO A 43 -24.94 -32.63 21.95
N GLN A 44 -23.87 -31.97 22.37
CA GLN A 44 -22.83 -31.48 21.46
C GLN A 44 -21.73 -32.54 21.33
N TRP A 45 -21.27 -32.79 20.10
CA TRP A 45 -20.18 -33.73 19.84
C TRP A 45 -18.87 -33.20 20.38
N GLU A 46 -18.19 -34.02 21.16
CA GLU A 46 -16.84 -33.76 21.61
C GLU A 46 -15.83 -33.79 20.45
N LYS A 47 -14.66 -33.20 20.68
CA LYS A 47 -13.59 -33.13 19.68
C LYS A 47 -13.18 -34.51 19.14
N ASP A 48 -13.34 -35.57 19.92
CA ASP A 48 -12.93 -36.93 19.56
C ASP A 48 -14.10 -37.87 19.24
N ASP A 49 -15.31 -37.32 19.11
CA ASP A 49 -16.50 -38.07 18.75
C ASP A 49 -16.32 -38.79 17.39
N PRO A 50 -16.71 -40.08 17.26
CA PRO A 50 -16.61 -40.82 16.01
C PRO A 50 -17.33 -40.17 14.82
N GLN A 51 -18.51 -39.59 15.04
CA GLN A 51 -19.27 -38.89 13.99
C GLN A 51 -18.55 -37.61 13.58
N ALA A 52 -18.05 -36.83 14.56
CA ALA A 52 -17.29 -35.61 14.27
C ALA A 52 -15.98 -35.90 13.50
N ARG A 53 -15.29 -36.99 13.83
CA ARG A 53 -14.08 -37.43 13.10
C ARG A 53 -14.40 -37.82 11.66
N GLU A 54 -15.53 -38.49 11.45
CA GLU A 54 -15.94 -38.94 10.12
C GLU A 54 -16.34 -37.76 9.21
N VAL A 55 -17.11 -36.78 9.72
CA VAL A 55 -17.39 -35.53 8.99
C VAL A 55 -16.09 -34.84 8.57
N ARG A 56 -15.14 -34.73 9.49
CA ARG A 56 -13.82 -34.13 9.21
C ARG A 56 -13.01 -34.93 8.19
N ARG A 57 -13.14 -36.26 8.17
CA ARG A 57 -12.50 -37.14 7.18
C ARG A 57 -13.03 -36.87 5.78
N VAL A 58 -14.34 -36.71 5.61
CA VAL A 58 -14.95 -36.35 4.32
C VAL A 58 -14.42 -35.01 3.81
N GLY A 59 -14.31 -33.99 4.66
CA GLY A 59 -13.75 -32.71 4.22
C GLY A 59 -12.29 -32.81 3.75
N LYS A 60 -11.50 -33.72 4.35
CA LYS A 60 -10.11 -33.98 3.92
C LYS A 60 -9.99 -34.70 2.59
N THR A 61 -11.02 -35.44 2.16
CA THR A 61 -10.99 -36.10 0.84
C THR A 61 -11.28 -35.13 -0.30
N HIS A 62 -11.65 -33.87 0.00
CA HIS A 62 -11.97 -32.84 -0.98
C HIS A 62 -12.91 -33.36 -2.09
N PRO A 63 -14.15 -33.78 -1.72
CA PRO A 63 -15.09 -34.28 -2.72
C PRO A 63 -15.36 -33.21 -3.78
N ASP A 64 -15.45 -33.64 -5.03
CA ASP A 64 -15.82 -32.78 -6.15
C ASP A 64 -17.20 -32.16 -5.90
N GLU A 65 -17.45 -30.99 -6.51
CA GLU A 65 -18.64 -30.19 -6.27
C GLU A 65 -19.95 -30.98 -6.40
N GLN A 66 -20.07 -31.83 -7.42
CA GLN A 66 -21.23 -32.68 -7.66
C GLN A 66 -21.43 -33.76 -6.59
N ALA A 67 -20.36 -34.15 -5.90
CA ALA A 67 -20.37 -35.19 -4.86
C ALA A 67 -20.55 -34.62 -3.44
N ILE A 68 -20.33 -33.32 -3.22
CA ILE A 68 -20.39 -32.68 -1.88
C ILE A 68 -21.73 -33.00 -1.19
N ALA A 69 -22.85 -32.73 -1.86
CA ALA A 69 -24.18 -32.92 -1.27
C ALA A 69 -24.42 -34.40 -0.87
N GLY A 70 -24.01 -35.33 -1.73
CA GLY A 70 -24.09 -36.76 -1.45
C GLY A 70 -23.17 -37.19 -0.30
N ALA A 71 -21.95 -36.64 -0.24
CA ALA A 71 -20.94 -36.99 0.77
C ALA A 71 -21.37 -36.63 2.20
N TYR A 72 -22.10 -35.53 2.38
CA TYR A 72 -22.61 -35.09 3.69
C TYR A 72 -24.07 -35.48 3.97
N SER A 73 -24.78 -36.05 3.00
CA SER A 73 -26.20 -36.42 3.12
C SER A 73 -26.52 -37.23 4.38
N LYS A 74 -25.61 -38.12 4.79
CA LYS A 74 -25.71 -38.94 6.01
C LYS A 74 -26.00 -38.13 7.27
N TRP A 75 -25.45 -36.92 7.38
CA TRP A 75 -25.63 -36.06 8.55
C TRP A 75 -26.58 -34.90 8.28
N LEU A 76 -26.47 -34.24 7.12
CA LEU A 76 -27.29 -33.06 6.82
C LEU A 76 -28.75 -33.42 6.49
N GLY A 77 -29.02 -34.65 6.06
CA GLY A 77 -30.37 -35.18 5.86
C GLY A 77 -30.90 -35.99 7.05
N HIS A 78 -30.22 -35.96 8.19
CA HIS A 78 -30.58 -36.78 9.34
C HIS A 78 -31.85 -36.28 10.03
N ALA A 79 -32.71 -37.19 10.48
CA ALA A 79 -33.99 -36.83 11.13
C ALA A 79 -33.80 -36.19 12.52
N ASP A 80 -32.73 -36.57 13.23
CA ASP A 80 -32.35 -35.95 14.49
C ASP A 80 -31.64 -34.60 14.24
N PRO A 81 -32.21 -33.47 14.69
CA PRO A 81 -31.60 -32.16 14.53
C PRO A 81 -30.27 -32.01 15.28
N SER A 82 -30.02 -32.82 16.32
CA SER A 82 -28.74 -32.79 17.04
C SER A 82 -27.58 -33.23 16.12
N VAL A 83 -27.81 -34.26 15.29
CA VAL A 83 -26.82 -34.77 14.34
C VAL A 83 -26.53 -33.73 13.26
N VAL A 84 -27.58 -33.06 12.76
CA VAL A 84 -27.45 -32.01 11.74
C VAL A 84 -26.63 -30.84 12.28
N ALA A 85 -27.01 -30.30 13.45
CA ALA A 85 -26.34 -29.17 14.08
C ALA A 85 -24.86 -29.47 14.36
N ASN A 86 -24.55 -30.63 14.93
CA ASN A 86 -23.17 -31.02 15.20
C ASN A 86 -22.32 -31.21 13.94
N ALA A 87 -22.93 -31.73 12.85
CA ALA A 87 -22.24 -31.82 11.58
C ALA A 87 -21.94 -30.43 10.99
N VAL A 88 -22.89 -29.49 11.09
CA VAL A 88 -22.66 -28.10 10.66
C VAL A 88 -21.56 -27.43 11.50
N ILE A 89 -21.55 -27.62 12.83
CA ILE A 89 -20.46 -27.15 13.70
C ILE A 89 -19.09 -27.68 13.22
N CYS A 90 -19.00 -28.97 12.87
CA CYS A 90 -17.77 -29.54 12.31
C CYS A 90 -17.35 -28.86 11.00
N LEU A 91 -18.30 -28.60 10.09
CA LEU A 91 -18.05 -27.93 8.82
C LEU A 91 -17.59 -26.48 9.03
N ILE A 92 -18.21 -25.75 9.98
CA ILE A 92 -17.83 -24.39 10.34
C ILE A 92 -16.39 -24.36 10.85
N HIS A 93 -16.01 -25.28 11.76
CA HIS A 93 -14.63 -25.39 12.23
C HIS A 93 -13.64 -25.65 11.08
N GLN A 94 -14.00 -26.49 10.11
CA GLN A 94 -13.15 -26.73 8.94
C GLN A 94 -13.04 -25.51 8.03
N ALA A 95 -14.15 -24.80 7.79
CA ALA A 95 -14.17 -23.58 7.01
C ALA A 95 -13.31 -22.50 7.69
N ASN A 96 -13.49 -22.28 9.00
CA ASN A 96 -12.71 -21.34 9.80
C ASN A 96 -11.22 -21.64 9.72
N TYR A 97 -10.81 -22.91 9.85
CA TYR A 97 -9.41 -23.30 9.71
C TYR A 97 -8.82 -22.95 8.33
N LEU A 98 -9.58 -23.13 7.26
CA LEU A 98 -9.15 -22.79 5.90
C LEU A 98 -9.08 -21.27 5.69
N LEU A 99 -10.05 -20.52 6.22
CA LEU A 99 -10.06 -19.06 6.19
C LEU A 99 -8.89 -18.48 6.99
N ASP A 100 -8.59 -19.00 8.17
CA ASP A 100 -7.44 -18.56 8.98
C ASP A 100 -6.12 -18.76 8.22
N ARG A 101 -5.99 -19.88 7.49
CA ARG A 101 -4.84 -20.13 6.61
C ARG A 101 -4.78 -19.15 5.44
N GLN A 102 -5.91 -18.81 4.83
CA GLN A 102 -5.97 -17.84 3.75
C GLN A 102 -5.65 -16.42 4.23
N ILE A 103 -6.20 -16.00 5.39
CA ILE A 103 -5.88 -14.73 6.06
C ILE A 103 -4.37 -14.64 6.28
N GLY A 104 -3.77 -15.64 6.92
CA GLY A 104 -2.33 -15.64 7.15
C GLY A 104 -1.50 -15.68 5.86
N GLY A 105 -2.05 -16.18 4.75
CA GLY A 105 -1.44 -16.08 3.42
C GLY A 105 -1.48 -14.66 2.85
N LEU A 106 -2.66 -14.03 2.87
CA LEU A 106 -2.89 -12.67 2.40
C LEU A 106 -2.14 -11.63 3.23
N GLU A 107 -2.07 -11.81 4.55
CA GLU A 107 -1.28 -10.95 5.44
C GLU A 107 0.21 -11.00 5.12
N ARG A 108 0.77 -12.20 4.89
CA ARG A 108 2.17 -12.35 4.46
C ARG A 108 2.42 -11.67 3.12
N GLN A 109 1.49 -11.79 2.18
CA GLN A 109 1.60 -11.10 0.89
C GLN A 109 1.56 -9.58 1.06
N PHE A 110 0.67 -9.08 1.92
CA PHE A 110 0.55 -7.66 2.22
C PHE A 110 1.83 -7.09 2.85
N ILE A 111 2.43 -7.82 3.80
CA ILE A 111 3.71 -7.45 4.43
C ILE A 111 4.84 -7.39 3.40
N ASN A 112 4.94 -8.39 2.51
CA ASN A 112 6.05 -8.49 1.57
C ASN A 112 5.95 -7.52 0.39
N GLU A 113 4.75 -7.32 -0.16
CA GLU A 113 4.57 -6.53 -1.39
C GLU A 113 4.07 -5.09 -1.14
N GLY A 114 3.71 -4.76 0.10
CA GLY A 114 3.15 -3.46 0.48
C GLY A 114 1.72 -3.23 -0.01
N GLY A 115 1.01 -2.34 0.68
CA GLY A 115 -0.39 -2.03 0.38
C GLY A 115 -0.56 -1.18 -0.89
N TYR A 116 -1.76 -1.22 -1.49
CA TYR A 116 -2.09 -0.37 -2.65
C TYR A 116 -1.89 1.13 -2.37
N SER A 117 -2.29 1.61 -1.19
CA SER A 117 -2.11 3.00 -0.75
C SER A 117 -0.63 3.39 -0.63
N GLU A 118 0.23 2.49 -0.15
CA GLU A 118 1.67 2.71 -0.05
C GLU A 118 2.29 2.84 -1.44
N ARG A 119 1.92 1.96 -2.38
CA ARG A 119 2.38 2.03 -3.78
C ARG A 119 1.96 3.35 -4.45
N LEU A 120 0.73 3.83 -4.19
CA LEU A 120 0.29 5.14 -4.67
C LEU A 120 1.05 6.30 -4.02
N ALA A 121 1.39 6.19 -2.73
CA ALA A 121 2.19 7.20 -2.04
C ALA A 121 3.60 7.27 -2.65
N THR A 122 4.26 6.14 -2.87
CA THR A 122 5.56 6.05 -3.56
C THR A 122 5.48 6.65 -4.96
N ALA A 123 4.48 6.25 -5.76
CA ALA A 123 4.29 6.78 -7.11
C ALA A 123 4.05 8.30 -7.13
N ARG A 124 3.35 8.85 -6.12
CA ARG A 124 3.17 10.31 -5.98
C ARG A 124 4.48 11.02 -5.67
N ILE A 125 5.34 10.44 -4.84
CA ILE A 125 6.65 11.01 -4.50
C ILE A 125 7.57 11.01 -5.73
N GLU A 126 7.64 9.89 -6.44
CA GLU A 126 8.42 9.77 -7.68
C GLU A 126 7.98 10.79 -8.74
N GLU A 127 6.67 10.98 -8.90
CA GLU A 127 6.14 11.96 -9.86
C GLU A 127 6.48 13.41 -9.47
N ARG A 128 6.47 13.73 -8.17
CA ARG A 128 6.93 15.05 -7.69
C ARG A 128 8.40 15.26 -7.96
N GLN A 129 9.24 14.24 -7.75
CA GLN A 129 10.68 14.30 -8.03
C GLN A 129 10.93 14.49 -9.53
N ARG A 130 10.27 13.70 -10.40
CA ARG A 130 10.37 13.86 -11.85
C ARG A 130 9.98 15.26 -12.31
N ARG A 131 8.90 15.83 -11.77
CA ARG A 131 8.49 17.21 -12.09
C ARG A 131 9.50 18.25 -11.62
N HIS A 132 10.12 18.03 -10.46
CA HIS A 132 11.17 18.90 -9.94
C HIS A 132 12.46 18.82 -10.79
N GLU A 133 12.83 17.62 -11.27
CA GLU A 133 13.97 17.40 -12.17
C GLU A 133 13.73 17.97 -13.57
N ALA A 134 12.54 17.75 -14.14
CA ALA A 134 12.16 18.31 -15.45
C ALA A 134 12.00 19.84 -15.42
N GLY A 135 11.71 20.42 -14.25
CA GLY A 135 11.64 21.87 -14.02
C GLY A 135 12.95 22.48 -13.52
N ARG A 136 14.02 21.69 -13.35
CA ARG A 136 15.33 22.22 -12.97
C ARG A 136 15.90 22.93 -14.21
N PRO A 137 16.07 24.26 -14.20
CA PRO A 137 16.65 24.95 -15.34
C PRO A 137 18.04 24.38 -15.60
N ASP A 138 18.30 23.99 -16.85
CA ASP A 138 19.61 23.57 -17.29
C ASP A 138 20.60 24.67 -16.92
N ASN A 139 21.58 24.32 -16.10
CA ASN A 139 22.57 25.26 -15.56
C ASN A 139 23.64 25.54 -16.64
N THR A 140 23.22 25.71 -17.88
CA THR A 140 24.02 26.09 -19.04
C THR A 140 23.93 27.59 -19.32
N ASP A 141 22.92 28.29 -18.77
CA ASP A 141 22.78 29.75 -18.88
C ASP A 141 23.21 30.53 -17.62
N LYS A 142 24.14 29.97 -16.86
CA LYS A 142 24.98 30.77 -15.96
C LYS A 142 26.40 30.80 -16.50
N GLN A 143 26.61 31.58 -17.55
CA GLN A 143 27.82 32.39 -17.62
C GLN A 143 27.79 33.32 -16.41
N VAL A 144 28.22 32.77 -15.28
CA VAL A 144 28.67 33.53 -14.14
C VAL A 144 29.61 34.57 -14.69
N LEU A 145 29.18 35.84 -14.69
CA LEU A 145 30.10 36.96 -14.91
C LEU A 145 31.18 36.82 -13.84
N ALA A 146 32.32 36.27 -14.23
CA ALA A 146 33.44 36.05 -13.34
C ALA A 146 34.17 37.38 -13.15
N CYS A 147 34.55 37.67 -11.91
CA CYS A 147 35.30 38.87 -11.59
C CYS A 147 36.67 38.82 -12.28
N PRO A 148 37.05 39.82 -13.09
CA PRO A 148 38.35 39.83 -13.79
C PRO A 148 39.55 39.92 -12.83
N ARG A 149 39.32 40.19 -11.54
CA ARG A 149 40.38 40.24 -10.52
C ARG A 149 40.58 38.96 -9.72
N CYS A 150 39.56 38.11 -9.57
CA CYS A 150 39.66 36.93 -8.70
C CYS A 150 38.86 35.72 -9.17
N GLY A 151 38.17 35.79 -10.31
CA GLY A 151 37.35 34.69 -10.86
C GLY A 151 36.04 34.43 -10.13
N LYS A 152 35.81 34.96 -8.93
CA LYS A 152 34.56 34.78 -8.17
C LYS A 152 33.36 35.42 -8.90
N VAL A 153 32.16 34.88 -8.65
CA VAL A 153 30.89 35.36 -9.22
C VAL A 153 30.69 36.86 -8.97
N MET A 154 30.15 37.61 -9.93
CA MET A 154 29.76 39.01 -9.75
C MET A 154 28.27 39.14 -9.43
N ALA A 155 27.91 40.11 -8.59
CA ALA A 155 26.56 40.47 -8.18
C ALA A 155 26.23 41.89 -8.61
N LEU A 156 24.98 42.13 -8.99
CA LEU A 156 24.51 43.43 -9.47
C LEU A 156 24.32 44.41 -8.30
N ARG A 157 24.99 45.57 -8.34
CA ARG A 157 24.98 46.58 -7.28
C ARG A 157 24.63 47.95 -7.86
N THR A 158 24.06 48.83 -7.04
CA THR A 158 23.67 50.19 -7.42
C THR A 158 24.52 51.21 -6.67
N THR A 159 25.02 52.23 -7.36
CA THR A 159 25.76 53.33 -6.74
C THR A 159 24.82 54.22 -5.92
N ARG A 160 25.16 54.45 -4.64
CA ARG A 160 24.33 55.24 -3.72
C ARG A 160 24.75 56.72 -3.61
N LYS A 161 25.96 57.11 -4.04
CA LYS A 161 26.52 58.47 -3.90
C LYS A 161 27.41 58.86 -5.08
N GLY A 162 27.38 60.14 -5.48
CA GLY A 162 28.20 60.73 -6.56
C GLY A 162 27.42 61.08 -7.84
N ALA A 163 28.10 61.65 -8.84
CA ALA A 163 27.52 62.15 -10.10
C ALA A 163 26.80 61.09 -10.98
N ARG A 164 26.94 59.79 -10.64
CA ARG A 164 26.26 58.66 -11.30
C ARG A 164 25.36 57.87 -10.33
N ALA A 165 24.85 58.51 -9.28
CA ALA A 165 23.95 57.86 -8.33
C ALA A 165 22.74 57.25 -9.04
N GLY A 166 22.42 55.99 -8.73
CA GLY A 166 21.35 55.23 -9.39
C GLY A 166 21.81 54.32 -10.53
N SER A 167 23.05 54.45 -11.00
CA SER A 167 23.59 53.51 -12.01
C SER A 167 23.87 52.13 -11.38
N ARG A 168 23.59 51.07 -12.15
CA ARG A 168 23.84 49.69 -11.75
C ARG A 168 25.17 49.22 -12.37
N PHE A 169 25.90 48.39 -11.65
CA PHE A 169 27.17 47.81 -12.08
C PHE A 169 27.34 46.41 -11.50
N TRP A 170 28.14 45.57 -12.14
CA TRP A 170 28.53 44.28 -11.60
C TRP A 170 29.66 44.49 -10.60
N GLY A 171 29.48 44.10 -9.34
CA GLY A 171 30.51 44.09 -8.30
C GLY A 171 30.82 42.68 -7.84
N CYS A 172 32.08 42.39 -7.51
CA CYS A 172 32.47 41.07 -7.01
C CYS A 172 31.66 40.67 -5.75
N SER A 173 31.29 39.40 -5.64
CA SER A 173 30.63 38.85 -4.45
C SER A 173 31.51 38.92 -3.20
N ALA A 174 32.84 38.88 -3.36
CA ALA A 174 33.80 38.96 -2.26
C ALA A 174 34.17 40.40 -1.85
N TYR A 175 33.37 41.41 -2.18
CA TYR A 175 33.56 42.75 -1.59
C TYR A 175 33.33 42.66 -0.07
N PRO A 176 34.21 43.23 0.79
CA PRO A 176 35.25 44.24 0.48
C PRO A 176 36.64 43.69 0.11
N GLU A 177 36.87 42.39 0.26
CA GLU A 177 38.17 41.71 0.00
C GLU A 177 38.59 41.81 -1.47
N CYS A 178 37.63 41.75 -2.39
CA CYS A 178 37.84 42.00 -3.82
C CYS A 178 36.97 43.15 -4.31
N ARG A 179 37.60 44.25 -4.74
CA ARG A 179 36.94 45.45 -5.28
C ARG A 179 36.76 45.42 -6.80
N GLY A 180 36.68 44.24 -7.41
CA GLY A 180 36.44 44.11 -8.85
C GLY A 180 35.05 44.60 -9.23
N ALA A 181 34.96 45.43 -10.27
CA ALA A 181 33.72 45.96 -10.80
C ALA A 181 33.74 45.96 -12.34
N ARG A 182 32.56 45.83 -12.95
CA ARG A 182 32.33 45.95 -14.39
C ARG A 182 31.11 46.84 -14.65
N PRO A 183 31.16 47.75 -15.64
CA PRO A 183 29.98 48.47 -16.07
C PRO A 183 28.95 47.50 -16.66
N LEU A 184 27.66 47.89 -16.65
CA LEU A 184 26.62 47.11 -17.32
C LEU A 184 26.63 47.31 -18.84
N ASP A 185 27.07 48.48 -19.29
CA ASP A 185 27.09 48.83 -20.71
C ASP A 185 28.42 48.37 -21.31
N GLY A 186 28.34 47.52 -22.34
CA GLY A 186 29.48 47.14 -23.19
C GLY A 186 30.12 48.37 -23.85
N PRO A 187 31.32 48.23 -24.45
CA PRO A 187 32.16 49.36 -24.85
C PRO A 187 31.38 50.30 -25.79
N GLY A 188 31.28 51.57 -25.42
CA GLY A 188 30.62 52.60 -26.22
C GLY A 188 31.30 52.73 -27.58
N ARG A 189 30.48 52.73 -28.65
CA ARG A 189 30.92 53.17 -29.98
C ARG A 189 31.14 54.67 -29.92
N SER A 190 32.39 55.08 -30.13
CA SER A 190 32.77 56.39 -30.64
C SER A 190 32.68 56.36 -32.16
N ASP A 191 31.89 57.26 -32.75
CA ASP A 191 32.21 58.06 -33.93
C ASP A 191 31.26 59.27 -33.95
#